data_AF-A0A3D1PJY3-F1
#
_entry.id   AF-A0A3D1PJY3-F1
#
_cell.length_a   1.000
_cell.length_b   1.000
_cell.length_c   1.000
_cell.angle_alpha   90.00
_cell.angle_beta   90.00
_cell.angle_gamma   90.00
#
_symmetry.space_group_name_H-M   'P 1'
#
loop_
_entity.id
_entity.type
_entity.pdbx_description
1 polymer ?
#
loop_
_entity_poly.entity_id
_entity_poly.type
_entity_poly.pdbx_seq_one_letter_code
_entity_poly.pdbx_strand_id
1 'polypeptide(L)' 'GEQKNHQPHTPVEEVVVEFTYRGYVRRSAVNNLRSPKKQKADTNLPENDFVIQADTAKTDQNVVVITSVGKAYPLKVED' A
#
# COMPACT_ATOMS: atom_id res chain seq x y z
N GLY A 1 -40.55 -0.70 -7.37
CA GLY A 1 -39.67 0.47 -7.16
C GLY A 1 -38.34 -0.04 -6.68
N GLU A 2 -37.25 0.46 -7.25
CA GLU A 2 -35.92 -0.16 -7.25
C GLU A 2 -35.39 -0.65 -5.90
N GLN A 3 -34.84 -1.87 -5.90
CA GLN A 3 -33.90 -2.30 -4.87
C GLN A 3 -32.60 -1.50 -5.06
N LYS A 4 -32.33 -0.58 -4.13
CA LYS A 4 -31.04 0.13 -4.09
C LYS A 4 -29.94 -0.90 -3.84
N ASN A 5 -29.12 -1.11 -4.85
CA ASN A 5 -27.94 -1.97 -4.80
C ASN A 5 -26.94 -1.32 -3.81
N HIS A 6 -26.86 -1.82 -2.58
CA HIS A 6 -25.90 -1.34 -1.59
C HIS A 6 -24.57 -2.06 -1.86
N GLN A 7 -23.82 -1.60 -2.85
CA GLN A 7 -22.41 -1.99 -2.93
C GLN A 7 -21.70 -1.41 -1.69
N PRO A 8 -20.93 -2.23 -0.95
CA PRO A 8 -20.09 -1.69 0.11
C PRO A 8 -19.03 -0.80 -0.55
N HIS A 9 -19.18 0.51 -0.40
CA HIS A 9 -18.13 1.45 -0.75
C HIS A 9 -17.09 1.40 0.37
N THR A 10 -15.92 0.79 0.10
CA THR A 10 -14.78 0.90 1.00
C THR A 10 -14.37 2.38 1.07
N PRO A 11 -14.28 2.99 2.27
CA PRO A 11 -13.82 4.37 2.38
C PRO A 11 -12.44 4.58 1.76
N VAL A 12 -12.25 5.73 1.10
CA VAL A 12 -10.94 6.10 0.56
C VAL A 12 -10.03 6.52 1.71
N GLU A 13 -8.89 5.85 1.85
CA GLU A 13 -7.94 6.07 2.95
C GLU A 13 -6.56 6.49 2.43
N GLU A 14 -5.82 7.26 3.24
CA GLU A 14 -4.43 7.62 2.94
C GLU A 14 -3.47 6.49 3.37
N VAL A 15 -2.76 6.05 2.35
CA VAL A 15 -1.71 5.05 2.20
C VAL A 15 -0.28 5.39 2.58
N VAL A 16 0.50 4.46 3.11
CA VAL A 16 1.92 4.34 2.74
C VAL A 16 2.10 3.02 1.97
N VAL A 17 2.66 3.10 0.77
CA VAL A 17 3.06 1.96 -0.06
C VAL A 17 4.58 1.84 0.02
N GLU A 18 5.07 0.69 0.47
CA GLU A 18 6.50 0.41 0.64
C GLU A 18 6.95 -0.67 -0.32
N PHE A 19 8.10 -0.45 -0.96
CA PHE A 19 8.82 -1.42 -1.77
C PHE A 19 10.05 -1.89 -1.02
N THR A 20 10.31 -3.19 -1.01
CA THR A 20 11.45 -3.77 -0.30
C THR A 20 12.54 -4.26 -1.23
N TYR A 21 13.76 -4.40 -0.71
CA TYR A 21 14.92 -4.89 -1.45
C TYR A 21 14.67 -6.27 -2.07
N ARG A 22 13.90 -7.14 -1.39
CA ARG A 22 13.53 -8.46 -1.91
C ARG A 22 12.34 -8.46 -2.87
N GLY A 23 11.80 -7.29 -3.20
CA GLY A 23 10.74 -7.11 -4.20
C GLY A 23 9.32 -7.25 -3.65
N TYR A 24 9.11 -7.15 -2.33
CA TYR A 24 7.77 -7.08 -1.77
C TYR A 24 7.19 -5.68 -1.92
N VAL A 25 5.89 -5.61 -2.18
CA VAL A 25 5.09 -4.38 -2.12
C VAL A 25 4.13 -4.52 -0.95
N ARG A 26 4.08 -3.51 -0.07
CA ARG A 26 3.31 -3.56 1.17
C ARG A 26 2.55 -2.25 1.37
N ARG A 27 1.39 -2.33 2.01
CA ARG A 27 0.51 -1.19 2.24
C ARG A 27 0.17 -1.08 3.72
N SER A 28 0.29 0.13 4.26
CA SER A 28 -0.10 0.44 5.64
C SER A 28 -0.85 1.76 5.69
N ALA A 29 -1.98 1.80 6.41
CA ALA A 29 -2.69 3.06 6.62
C ALA A 29 -1.81 4.05 7.40
N VAL A 30 -1.76 5.31 6.97
CA VAL A 30 -0.95 6.37 7.62
C VAL A 30 -1.26 6.48 9.12
N ASN A 31 -2.52 6.30 9.50
CA ASN A 31 -2.96 6.31 10.89
C ASN A 31 -2.33 5.20 11.74
N ASN A 32 -2.03 4.04 11.14
CA ASN A 32 -1.35 2.94 11.83
C ASN A 32 0.13 3.27 12.10
N LEU A 33 0.80 4.00 11.22
CA LEU A 33 2.21 4.38 11.39
C LEU A 33 2.42 5.46 12.45
N ARG A 34 1.46 6.36 12.66
CA ARG A 34 1.59 7.46 13.63
C ARG A 34 1.50 7.02 15.09
N SER A 35 1.13 5.76 15.35
CA SER A 35 1.00 5.22 16.70
C SER A 35 2.38 4.78 17.24
N PRO A 36 2.91 5.40 18.32
CA PRO A 36 4.26 5.10 18.83
C PRO A 36 4.43 3.66 19.35
N LYS A 37 3.34 3.00 19.73
CA LYS A 37 3.33 1.57 20.09
C LYS A 37 3.45 0.64 18.88
N LYS A 38 3.01 1.07 17.69
CA LYS A 38 3.08 0.28 16.44
C LYS A 38 4.35 0.54 15.64
N GLN A 39 4.98 1.71 15.78
CA GLN A 39 6.32 1.95 15.21
C GLN A 39 7.40 1.00 15.74
N LYS A 40 7.20 0.45 16.94
CA LYS A 40 8.09 -0.55 17.56
C LYS A 40 7.69 -2.00 17.30
N ALA A 41 6.48 -2.23 16.78
CA ALA A 41 6.02 -3.56 16.46
C ALA A 41 6.50 -3.87 15.05
N ASP A 42 7.67 -4.50 14.98
CA ASP A 42 8.22 -5.25 13.86
C ASP A 42 7.63 -4.85 12.51
N THR A 43 8.38 -4.06 11.74
CA THR A 43 8.27 -4.16 10.29
C THR A 43 8.46 -5.65 10.02
N ASN A 44 7.37 -6.40 9.79
CA ASN A 44 7.36 -7.85 9.54
C ASN A 44 7.99 -8.11 8.18
N LEU A 45 9.25 -7.70 8.06
CA LEU A 45 10.15 -7.88 6.97
C LEU A 45 10.74 -9.27 7.14
N PRO A 46 10.83 -10.04 6.06
CA PRO A 46 11.69 -11.21 6.05
C PRO A 46 13.12 -10.84 6.51
N GLU A 47 13.84 -11.82 7.03
CA GLU A 47 15.25 -11.63 7.38
C GLU A 47 16.05 -11.15 6.15
N ASN A 48 16.97 -10.20 6.38
CA ASN A 48 17.77 -9.54 5.34
C ASN A 48 16.93 -8.80 4.27
N ASP A 49 15.74 -8.33 4.63
CA ASP A 49 14.95 -7.43 3.80
C ASP A 49 14.81 -6.05 4.45
N PHE A 50 14.69 -5.02 3.62
CA PHE A 50 14.54 -3.63 4.07
C PHE A 50 13.78 -2.80 3.03
N VAL A 51 13.13 -1.74 3.48
CA VAL A 51 12.41 -0.81 2.60
C VAL A 51 13.41 -0.01 1.77
N ILE A 52 13.22 0.02 0.46
CA ILE A 52 14.04 0.77 -0.50
C ILE A 52 13.31 2.01 -1.04
N GLN A 53 11.98 2.02 -0.98
CA GLN A 53 11.13 3.14 -1.40
C GLN A 53 9.82 3.13 -0.62
N ALA A 54 9.32 4.32 -0.28
CA ALA A 54 8.02 4.49 0.36
C ALA A 54 7.34 5.75 -0.19
N ASP A 55 6.09 5.60 -0.63
CA ASP A 55 5.28 6.69 -1.19
C ASP A 55 3.88 6.71 -0.57
N THR A 56 3.26 7.89 -0.50
CA THR A 56 1.87 8.01 -0.09
C THR A 56 0.94 7.92 -1.30
N ALA A 57 -0.22 7.30 -1.09
CA ALA A 57 -1.25 7.14 -2.12
C ALA A 57 -2.63 7.07 -1.46
N LYS A 58 -3.70 7.12 -2.25
CA LYS A 58 -5.05 6.80 -1.78
C LYS A 58 -5.48 5.41 -2.27
N THR A 59 -6.35 4.76 -1.50
CA THR A 59 -6.82 3.40 -1.82
C THR A 59 -7.57 3.29 -3.15
N ASP A 60 -8.13 4.38 -3.66
CA ASP A 60 -8.82 4.47 -4.97
C ASP A 60 -7.90 4.82 -6.14
N GLN A 61 -6.59 4.93 -5.90
CA GLN A 61 -5.59 5.26 -6.92
C GLN A 61 -4.83 4.01 -7.41
N ASN A 62 -4.09 4.21 -8.50
CA ASN A 62 -3.09 3.25 -8.98
C ASN A 62 -1.68 3.74 -8.64
N VAL A 63 -0.80 2.81 -8.29
CA VAL A 63 0.66 3.00 -8.30
C VAL A 63 1.22 2.36 -9.57
N VAL A 64 2.09 3.06 -10.28
CA VAL A 64 2.73 2.52 -11.49
C VAL A 64 4.15 2.09 -11.16
N VAL A 65 4.42 0.79 -11.21
CA VAL A 65 5.76 0.23 -11.00
C VAL A 65 6.50 0.22 -12.34
N ILE A 66 7.60 0.97 -12.41
CA ILE A 66 8.48 1.00 -13.58
C ILE A 66 9.73 0.18 -13.27
N THR A 67 9.97 -0.86 -14.07
CA THR A 67 11.14 -1.73 -13.94
C THR A 67 12.35 -1.15 -14.69
N SER A 68 13.56 -1.56 -14.31
CA SER A 68 14.81 -1.12 -14.95
C SER A 68 14.91 -1.42 -16.44
N VAL A 69 14.15 -2.40 -16.94
CA VAL A 69 14.04 -2.75 -18.35
C VAL A 69 12.96 -1.96 -19.09
N GLY A 70 12.36 -0.94 -18.46
CA GLY A 70 11.40 -0.02 -19.07
C GLY A 70 9.95 -0.52 -19.14
N LYS A 71 9.59 -1.60 -18.43
CA LYS A 71 8.19 -2.05 -18.35
C LYS A 71 7.45 -1.33 -17.22
N ALA A 72 6.21 -0.93 -17.47
CA ALA A 72 5.31 -0.31 -16.51
C ALA A 72 4.16 -1.25 -16.15
N TYR A 73 3.88 -1.39 -14.85
CA TYR A 73 2.81 -2.22 -14.32
C TYR A 73 1.92 -1.38 -13.39
N PRO A 74 0.66 -1.09 -13.78
CA PRO A 74 -0.28 -0.45 -12.89
C PRO A 74 -0.75 -1.45 -11.82
N LEU A 75 -0.70 -1.02 -10.57
CA LEU A 75 -1.22 -1.75 -9.42
C LEU A 75 -2.28 -0.89 -8.76
N LYS A 76 -3.48 -1.44 -8.57
CA LYS A 76 -4.49 -0.79 -7.75
C LYS A 76 -4.05 -0.82 -6.30
N VAL A 77 -4.22 0.29 -5.59
CA VAL A 77 -3.82 0.37 -4.17
C VAL A 77 -4.81 -0.38 -3.26
N GLU A 78 -6.00 -0.72 -3.75
CA GLU A 78 -7.00 -1.52 -3.05
C GLU A 78 -6.74 -3.03 -3.05
N ASP A 79 -5.96 -3.54 -4.01
CA ASP A 79 -5.64 -4.98 -4.18
C ASP A 79 -4.67 -5.47 -3.09
#